data_AF-A0A7W0TDE7-F1
#
_entry.id   AF-A0A7W0TDE7-F1
#
_cell.length_a   1.000
_cell.length_b   1.000
_cell.length_c   1.000
_cell.angle_alpha   90.00
_cell.angle_beta   90.00
_cell.angle_gamma   90.00
#
_symmetry.space_group_name_H-M   'P 1'
#
loop_
_entity.id
_entity.type
_entity.pdbx_description
1 polymer ?
#
loop_
_entity_poly.entity_id
_entity_poly.type
_entity_poly.pdbx_seq_one_letter_code
_entity_poly.pdbx_strand_id
1 'polypeptide(L)'
;LAPVVQFTSNIWLLFLIGGLFLNILGFIYIAVALYSVAVLFTIVTLPVEFDASRRAKAQLNELGFVPSTEAAGVKSVLSAAAWTYVAGALAAVAMLLYYLSLLSNR
;
A
#
# COMPACT_ATOMS: atom_id res chain seq x y z
N LEU A 1 -15.06 2.37 -0.74
CA LEU A 1 -13.60 2.26 -0.55
C LEU A 1 -13.13 0.82 -0.76
N ALA A 2 -13.61 -0.15 0.02
CA ALA A 2 -13.25 -1.56 -0.15
C ALA A 2 -13.53 -2.18 -1.54
N PRO A 3 -14.67 -1.92 -2.22
CA PRO A 3 -14.96 -2.59 -3.49
C PRO A 3 -14.05 -2.16 -4.64
N VAL A 4 -13.68 -0.88 -4.69
CA VAL A 4 -12.85 -0.30 -5.75
C VAL A 4 -11.43 -0.82 -5.64
N VAL A 5 -10.85 -0.83 -4.44
CA VAL A 5 -9.50 -1.36 -4.20
C VAL A 5 -9.44 -2.85 -4.51
N GLN A 6 -10.43 -3.61 -4.08
CA GLN A 6 -10.49 -5.04 -4.35
C GLN A 6 -10.63 -5.34 -5.85
N PHE A 7 -11.45 -4.56 -6.56
CA PHE A 7 -11.59 -4.69 -8.01
C PHE A 7 -10.27 -4.36 -8.72
N THR A 8 -9.68 -3.20 -8.42
CA THR A 8 -8.46 -2.72 -9.06
C THR A 8 -7.27 -3.64 -8.76
N SER A 9 -7.09 -4.08 -7.52
CA SER A 9 -5.96 -4.92 -7.09
C SER A 9 -5.97 -6.33 -7.70
N ASN A 10 -7.13 -6.87 -8.05
CA ASN A 10 -7.21 -8.18 -8.71
C ASN A 10 -7.09 -8.08 -10.24
N ILE A 11 -7.56 -6.97 -10.81
CA ILE A 11 -7.73 -6.85 -12.26
C ILE A 11 -6.49 -6.27 -12.95
N TRP A 12 -5.73 -5.40 -12.29
CA TRP A 12 -4.54 -4.78 -12.92
C TRP A 12 -3.49 -5.81 -13.36
N LEU A 13 -3.28 -6.89 -12.59
CA LEU A 13 -2.35 -7.98 -12.91
C LEU A 13 -2.76 -8.73 -14.18
N LEU A 14 -4.05 -8.98 -14.38
CA LEU A 14 -4.56 -9.64 -15.59
C LEU A 14 -4.32 -8.80 -16.83
N PHE A 15 -4.56 -7.48 -16.75
CA PHE A 15 -4.29 -6.56 -17.87
C PHE A 15 -2.79 -6.37 -18.11
N LEU A 16 -1.96 -6.35 -17.07
CA LEU A 16 -0.51 -6.27 -17.19
C LEU A 16 0.06 -7.50 -17.90
N ILE A 17 -0.27 -8.71 -17.43
CA ILE A 17 0.21 -9.97 -17.99
C ILE A 17 -0.34 -10.16 -19.41
N GLY A 18 -1.65 -9.92 -19.62
CA GLY A 18 -2.29 -10.01 -20.92
C GLY A 18 -1.72 -9.02 -21.93
N GLY A 19 -1.48 -7.76 -21.52
CA GLY A 19 -0.86 -6.74 -22.37
C GLY A 19 0.59 -7.06 -22.74
N LEU A 20 1.37 -7.65 -21.82
CA LEU A 20 2.74 -8.07 -22.09
C LEU A 20 2.81 -9.28 -23.04
N PHE A 21 1.95 -10.29 -22.83
CA PHE A 21 1.92 -11.52 -23.65
C PHE A 21 1.37 -11.29 -25.05
N LEU A 22 0.33 -10.46 -25.19
CA LEU A 22 -0.32 -10.18 -26.48
C LEU A 22 0.32 -9.00 -27.22
N ASN A 23 1.31 -8.33 -26.62
CA ASN A 23 1.94 -7.12 -27.14
C ASN A 23 0.94 -5.97 -27.44
N ILE A 24 -0.21 -5.95 -26.76
CA ILE A 24 -1.25 -4.95 -26.95
C ILE A 24 -0.96 -3.75 -26.06
N LEU A 25 -0.34 -2.71 -26.63
CA LEU A 25 0.04 -1.48 -25.91
C LEU A 25 -1.13 -0.84 -25.16
N GLY A 26 -2.35 -0.89 -25.72
CA GLY A 26 -3.56 -0.36 -25.07
C GLY A 26 -3.86 -0.98 -23.70
N PHE A 27 -3.56 -2.28 -23.51
CA PHE A 27 -3.81 -2.96 -22.24
C PHE A 27 -2.78 -2.58 -21.17
N ILE A 28 -1.56 -2.24 -21.58
CA ILE A 28 -0.50 -1.76 -20.67
C ILE A 28 -0.88 -0.39 -20.10
N TYR A 29 -1.40 0.53 -20.93
CA TYR A 29 -1.90 1.83 -20.46
C TYR A 29 -3.06 1.69 -19.47
N ILE A 30 -4.00 0.78 -19.75
CA ILE A 30 -5.13 0.50 -18.84
C ILE A 30 -4.61 -0.07 -17.51
N ALA A 31 -3.67 -1.02 -17.55
CA ALA A 31 -3.07 -1.60 -16.35
C ALA A 31 -2.35 -0.55 -15.50
N VAL A 32 -1.57 0.34 -16.11
CA VAL A 32 -0.87 1.43 -15.40
C VAL A 32 -1.84 2.44 -14.83
N ALA A 33 -2.92 2.78 -15.54
CA ALA A 33 -3.98 3.66 -15.02
C ALA A 33 -4.67 3.05 -13.80
N LEU A 34 -5.05 1.77 -13.86
CA LEU A 34 -5.61 1.04 -12.73
C LEU A 34 -4.63 0.98 -11.55
N TYR A 35 -3.36 0.64 -11.80
CA TYR A 35 -2.33 0.61 -10.77
C TYR A 35 -2.11 1.98 -10.11
N SER A 36 -2.16 3.07 -10.89
CA SER A 36 -2.07 4.45 -10.38
C SER A 36 -3.17 4.77 -9.37
N VAL A 37 -4.41 4.31 -9.62
CA VAL A 37 -5.52 4.46 -8.68
C VAL A 37 -5.25 3.68 -7.38
N ALA A 38 -4.69 2.46 -7.47
CA ALA A 38 -4.32 1.67 -6.30
C ALA A 38 -3.18 2.31 -5.47
N VAL A 39 -2.18 2.89 -6.13
CA VAL A 39 -1.09 3.63 -5.48
C VAL A 39 -1.62 4.88 -4.78
N LEU A 40 -2.47 5.65 -5.46
CA LEU A 40 -3.11 6.83 -4.87
C LEU A 40 -3.90 6.47 -3.62
N PHE A 41 -4.67 5.37 -3.68
CA PHE A 41 -5.41 4.90 -2.53
C PHE A 41 -4.49 4.55 -1.35
N THR A 42 -3.41 3.81 -1.62
CA THR A 42 -2.41 3.45 -0.59
C THR A 42 -1.85 4.69 0.12
N ILE A 43 -1.58 5.77 -0.63
CA ILE A 43 -1.09 7.04 -0.07
C ILE A 43 -2.18 7.71 0.78
N VAL A 44 -3.42 7.78 0.28
CA VAL A 44 -4.54 8.43 0.98
C VAL A 44 -4.91 7.70 2.27
N THR A 45 -4.79 6.38 2.32
CA THR A 45 -5.08 5.59 3.54
C THR A 45 -3.92 5.52 4.52
N LEU A 46 -2.72 5.89 4.12
CA LEU A 46 -1.54 5.85 4.98
C LEU A 46 -1.74 6.58 6.34
N PRO A 47 -2.38 7.76 6.43
CA PRO A 47 -2.65 8.42 7.72
C PRO A 47 -3.54 7.61 8.66
N VAL A 48 -4.49 6.82 8.15
CA VAL A 48 -5.38 6.02 9.00
C VAL A 48 -4.65 4.83 9.63
N GLU A 49 -3.65 4.29 8.94
CA GLU A 49 -2.79 3.22 9.47
C GLU A 49 -1.91 3.74 10.63
N PHE A 50 -1.37 4.95 10.51
CA PHE A 50 -0.65 5.60 11.61
C PHE A 50 -1.55 5.89 12.82
N ASP A 51 -2.78 6.37 12.57
CA ASP A 51 -3.76 6.58 13.64
C ASP A 51 -4.14 5.27 14.33
N ALA A 52 -4.31 4.19 13.58
CA ALA A 52 -4.59 2.87 14.12
C ALA A 52 -3.47 2.40 15.07
N SER A 53 -2.19 2.52 14.66
CA SER A 53 -1.06 2.19 15.55
C SER A 53 -0.99 3.08 16.79
N ARG A 54 -1.36 4.36 16.70
CA ARG A 54 -1.42 5.27 17.85
C ARG A 54 -2.53 4.89 18.82
N ARG A 55 -3.74 4.63 18.31
CA ARG A 55 -4.89 4.21 19.11
C ARG A 55 -4.66 2.87 19.80
N ALA A 56 -4.08 1.90 19.09
CA ALA A 56 -3.73 0.61 19.68
C ALA A 56 -2.77 0.77 20.87
N LYS A 57 -1.75 1.63 20.75
CA LYS A 57 -0.84 1.95 21.87
C LYS A 57 -1.59 2.53 23.08
N ALA A 58 -2.54 3.44 22.86
CA ALA A 58 -3.34 4.03 23.94
C ALA A 58 -4.24 2.98 24.61
N GLN A 59 -4.98 2.19 23.83
CA GLN A 59 -5.89 1.18 24.34
C GLN A 59 -5.17 0.07 25.12
N LEU A 60 -4.01 -0.38 24.64
CA LEU A 60 -3.21 -1.40 25.34
C LEU A 60 -2.74 -0.92 26.73
N ASN A 61 -2.42 0.37 26.87
CA ASN A 61 -2.07 0.97 28.14
C ASN A 61 -3.31 1.15 29.05
N GLU A 62 -4.43 1.63 28.50
CA GLU A 62 -5.67 1.84 29.25
C GLU A 62 -6.25 0.53 29.81
N LEU A 63 -6.16 -0.56 29.05
CA LEU A 63 -6.66 -1.88 29.44
C LEU A 63 -5.74 -2.61 30.44
N GLY A 64 -4.57 -2.05 30.77
CA GLY A 64 -3.60 -2.67 31.67
C GLY A 64 -2.97 -3.95 31.11
N PHE A 65 -3.04 -4.16 29.79
CA PHE A 65 -2.48 -5.34 29.12
C PHE A 65 -0.97 -5.29 28.92
N VAL A 66 -0.34 -4.15 29.21
CA VAL A 66 1.09 -3.92 29.00
C VAL A 66 1.78 -3.62 30.33
N PRO A 67 2.60 -4.53 30.85
CA PRO A 67 3.48 -4.26 31.98
C PRO A 67 4.42 -3.08 31.68
N SER A 68 4.76 -2.28 32.69
CA SER A 68 5.66 -1.12 32.53
C SER A 68 7.04 -1.51 31.98
N THR A 69 7.50 -2.73 32.26
CA THR A 69 8.73 -3.32 31.74
C THR A 69 8.68 -3.63 30.24
N GLU A 70 7.48 -3.81 29.67
CA GLU A 70 7.26 -4.18 28.26
C GLU A 70 6.77 -3.02 27.39
N ALA A 71 6.35 -1.91 28.00
CA ALA A 71 5.78 -0.75 27.33
C ALA A 71 6.69 -0.18 26.22
N ALA A 72 8.00 -0.18 26.43
CA ALA A 72 8.97 0.26 25.42
C ALA A 72 8.99 -0.68 24.20
N GLY A 73 8.94 -1.99 24.42
CA GLY A 73 8.90 -3.00 23.36
C GLY A 73 7.60 -2.93 22.56
N VAL A 74 6.46 -2.84 23.24
CA VAL A 74 5.14 -2.68 22.60
C VAL A 74 5.09 -1.42 21.74
N LYS A 75 5.60 -0.28 22.25
CA LYS A 75 5.71 0.96 21.48
C LYS A 75 6.57 0.79 20.23
N SER A 76 7.70 0.10 20.34
CA SER A 76 8.60 -0.17 19.23
C SER A 76 7.90 -0.99 18.14
N VAL A 77 7.28 -2.11 18.51
CA VAL A 77 6.58 -3.01 17.57
C VAL A 77 5.42 -2.31 16.87
N LEU A 78 4.56 -1.61 17.62
CA LEU A 78 3.43 -0.87 17.04
C LEU A 78 3.88 0.27 16.12
N SER A 79 5.04 0.87 16.40
CA SER A 79 5.59 1.91 15.52
C SER A 79 6.22 1.30 14.27
N ALA A 80 6.92 0.16 14.40
CA ALA A 80 7.44 -0.59 13.27
C ALA A 80 6.32 -1.09 12.34
N ALA A 81 5.19 -1.52 12.89
CA ALA A 81 4.01 -1.92 12.12
C ALA A 81 3.45 -0.77 11.27
N ALA A 82 3.48 0.48 11.73
CA ALA A 82 3.10 1.62 10.90
C ALA A 82 4.10 1.86 9.75
N TRP A 83 5.40 1.66 10.00
CA TRP A 83 6.46 1.83 9.01
C TRP A 83 6.42 0.79 7.88
N THR A 84 5.88 -0.42 8.10
CA THR A 84 5.72 -1.41 7.02
C THR A 84 4.73 -0.93 5.96
N TYR A 85 3.68 -0.19 6.35
CA TYR A 85 2.76 0.45 5.40
C TYR A 85 3.46 1.55 4.58
N VAL A 86 4.33 2.34 5.21
CA VAL A 86 5.14 3.35 4.51
C VAL A 86 6.08 2.70 3.50
N ALA A 87 6.76 1.63 3.88
CA ALA A 87 7.61 0.87 2.97
C ALA A 87 6.82 0.32 1.78
N GLY A 88 5.63 -0.23 2.03
CA GLY A 88 4.73 -0.69 0.97
C GLY A 88 4.28 0.42 0.03
N ALA A 89 3.92 1.59 0.57
CA ALA A 89 3.54 2.75 -0.23
C ALA A 89 4.70 3.25 -1.11
N LEU A 90 5.91 3.35 -0.56
CA LEU A 90 7.11 3.73 -1.30
C LEU A 90 7.44 2.74 -2.41
N ALA A 91 7.35 1.43 -2.13
CA ALA A 91 7.57 0.39 -3.13
C ALA A 91 6.54 0.49 -4.27
N ALA A 92 5.28 0.74 -3.95
CA ALA A 92 4.22 0.88 -4.94
C ALA A 92 4.42 2.13 -5.82
N VAL A 93 4.84 3.25 -5.23
CA VAL A 93 5.20 4.47 -5.98
C VAL A 93 6.41 4.23 -6.88
N ALA A 94 7.47 3.60 -6.37
CA ALA A 94 8.66 3.28 -7.15
C ALA A 94 8.33 2.39 -8.36
N MET A 95 7.48 1.38 -8.16
CA MET A 95 7.01 0.50 -9.23
C MET A 95 6.17 1.25 -10.27
N LEU A 96 5.30 2.18 -9.84
CA LEU A 96 4.53 3.01 -10.78
C LEU A 96 5.45 3.88 -11.64
N LEU A 97 6.43 4.54 -11.01
CA LEU A 97 7.43 5.34 -11.73
C LEU A 97 8.24 4.50 -12.71
N TYR A 98 8.61 3.28 -12.33
CA TYR A 98 9.27 2.33 -13.22
C TYR A 98 8.42 2.04 -14.47
N TYR A 99 7.13 1.70 -14.31
CA TYR A 99 6.25 1.43 -15.45
C TYR A 99 6.02 2.66 -16.33
N LEU A 100 5.88 3.85 -15.74
CA LEU A 100 5.79 5.10 -16.49
C LEU A 100 7.06 5.37 -17.31
N SER A 101 8.24 5.13 -16.72
CA SER A 101 9.53 5.30 -17.41
C SER A 101 9.68 4.31 -18.59
N LEU A 102 9.21 3.08 -18.43
CA LEU A 102 9.22 2.07 -19.49
C LEU A 102 8.30 2.45 -20.66
N LEU A 103 7.14 3.06 -20.36
CA LEU A 103 6.20 3.53 -21.37
C LEU A 103 6.71 4.79 -22.08
N SER A 104 7.38 5.71 -21.38
CA SER A 104 7.93 6.92 -22.00
C SER A 104 9.12 6.66 -22.93
N ASN A 105 9.81 5.53 -22.73
CA ASN A 105 11.02 5.16 -23.47
C ASN A 105 10.74 4.22 -24.66
N ARG A 106 9.46 4.11 -25.06
CA ARG A 106 8.97 3.31 -26.20
C ARG A 106 8.25 4.21 -27.18
#